data_AF-A0A4R4R5H1-F1
#
_entry.id   AF-A0A4R4R5H1-F1
#
_cell.length_a   1.000
_cell.length_b   1.000
_cell.length_c   1.000
_cell.angle_alpha   90.00
_cell.angle_beta   90.00
_cell.angle_gamma   90.00
#
_symmetry.space_group_name_H-M   'P 1'
#
loop_
_entity.id
_entity.type
_entity.pdbx_description
1 polymer ?
#
loop_
_entity_poly.entity_id
_entity_poly.type
_entity_poly.pdbx_seq_one_letter_code
_entity_poly.pdbx_strand_id
1 'polypeptide(L)'
;MSDHRWLADDCEGLLRAPAGEWHGRTAARLGARAAAEGLHLHDLVDGVFAAAAVCWRTPPLDSADTTDAVHRRAATLLDATRGVLRAVLDGYLRQSRAELVRHDAERAAFVTELLTGRAEPGSLVERAHRYGIRLSATHTVLVARAAHLTADITHRVDAALAARFGEGNILTTLRDGDLVCISAGGLRGIGAELAHLLLTELGAEGWQVAVGRPHPGVHGVATSLEEARSALDHAAKLGFTAPVLNAADLLVFPVLLRDREAITDLVTTVLGPLTTARGGVEPYLETLAVLFENQGNHTATARQMHLSVRAVTYRLDRIHSLTGYHPNEPTQRFTLHAAVLGARLLGWPHRQET
;
A
#
# COMPACT_ATOMS: atom_id res chain seq x y z
N MET A 1 11.75 -41.63 -11.37
CA MET A 1 12.17 -41.91 -12.77
C MET A 1 11.01 -42.46 -13.63
N SER A 2 9.78 -41.97 -13.45
CA SER A 2 8.72 -42.06 -14.46
C SER A 2 7.75 -40.93 -14.14
N ASP A 3 7.64 -39.93 -15.02
CA ASP A 3 6.38 -39.18 -15.18
C ASP A 3 6.31 -38.21 -16.38
N HIS A 4 7.37 -38.09 -17.19
CA HIS A 4 7.39 -37.14 -18.32
C HIS A 4 7.45 -37.79 -19.70
N ARG A 5 7.04 -39.06 -19.86
CA ARG A 5 7.00 -39.72 -21.19
C ARG A 5 6.11 -38.98 -22.18
N TRP A 6 5.04 -38.36 -21.67
CA TRP A 6 4.14 -37.52 -22.46
C TRP A 6 4.87 -36.38 -23.17
N LEU A 7 5.92 -35.81 -22.55
CA LEU A 7 6.65 -34.69 -23.13
C LEU A 7 7.40 -35.10 -24.40
N ALA A 8 8.07 -36.25 -24.36
CA ALA A 8 8.78 -36.80 -25.51
C ALA A 8 7.81 -37.18 -26.64
N ASP A 9 6.71 -37.86 -26.31
CA ASP A 9 5.70 -38.31 -27.27
C ASP A 9 5.00 -37.12 -27.96
N ASP A 10 4.65 -36.08 -27.19
CA ASP A 10 4.01 -34.87 -27.74
C ASP A 10 5.01 -34.04 -28.57
N CYS A 11 6.30 -33.98 -28.17
CA CYS A 11 7.33 -33.34 -28.98
C CYS A 11 7.55 -34.08 -30.31
N GLU A 12 7.56 -35.41 -30.29
CA GLU A 12 7.68 -36.24 -31.50
C GLU A 12 6.48 -36.04 -32.44
N GLY A 13 5.26 -36.00 -31.88
CA GLY A 13 4.05 -35.67 -32.63
C GLY A 13 4.11 -34.29 -33.28
N LEU A 14 4.62 -33.28 -32.57
CA LEU A 14 4.78 -31.91 -33.07
C LEU A 14 5.83 -31.81 -34.19
N LEU A 15 6.91 -32.58 -34.13
CA LEU A 15 7.97 -32.56 -35.14
C LEU A 15 7.63 -33.37 -36.40
N ARG A 16 6.74 -34.37 -36.29
CA ARG A 16 6.26 -35.16 -37.45
C ARG A 16 5.10 -34.52 -38.20
N ALA A 17 4.34 -33.65 -37.56
CA ALA A 17 3.21 -33.01 -38.18
C ALA A 17 3.63 -31.96 -39.23
N PRO A 18 2.87 -31.78 -40.33
CA PRO A 18 3.21 -30.84 -41.39
C PRO A 18 3.05 -29.40 -40.89
N ALA A 19 4.11 -28.59 -41.01
CA ALA A 19 4.15 -27.22 -40.50
C ALA A 19 2.91 -26.40 -40.88
N GLY A 20 2.22 -25.85 -39.87
CA GLY A 20 1.02 -25.03 -40.03
C GLY A 20 0.72 -24.19 -38.77
N GLU A 21 -0.21 -23.24 -38.88
CA GLU A 21 -0.49 -22.22 -37.84
C GLU A 21 -0.81 -22.78 -36.43
N TRP A 22 -1.26 -24.02 -36.33
CA TRP A 22 -1.60 -24.66 -35.06
C TRP A 22 -0.37 -25.20 -34.28
N HIS A 23 0.77 -25.42 -34.94
CA HIS A 23 1.98 -26.01 -34.33
C HIS A 23 2.51 -25.15 -33.20
N GLY A 24 2.63 -23.83 -33.45
CA GLY A 24 3.10 -22.89 -32.44
C GLY A 24 2.18 -22.81 -31.22
N ARG A 25 0.86 -22.95 -31.41
CA ARG A 25 -0.11 -22.94 -30.30
C ARG A 25 -0.05 -24.22 -29.47
N THR A 26 0.05 -25.37 -30.11
CA THR A 26 0.16 -26.66 -29.40
C THR A 26 1.50 -26.78 -28.68
N ALA A 27 2.59 -26.41 -29.33
CA ALA A 27 3.91 -26.30 -28.71
C ALA A 27 3.91 -25.35 -27.50
N ALA A 28 3.27 -24.18 -27.61
CA ALA A 28 3.11 -23.28 -26.48
C ALA A 28 2.28 -23.87 -25.32
N ARG A 29 1.22 -24.63 -25.61
CA ARG A 29 0.44 -25.33 -24.56
C ARG A 29 1.27 -26.41 -23.87
N LEU A 30 2.13 -27.11 -24.62
CA LEU A 30 3.05 -28.10 -24.07
C LEU A 30 4.00 -27.46 -23.05
N GLY A 31 4.62 -26.33 -23.42
CA GLY A 31 5.49 -25.58 -22.52
C GLY A 31 4.76 -25.05 -21.29
N ALA A 32 3.52 -24.55 -21.46
CA ALA A 32 2.70 -24.11 -20.34
C ALA A 32 2.35 -25.27 -19.38
N ARG A 33 2.01 -26.44 -19.92
CA ARG A 33 1.78 -27.64 -19.10
C ARG A 33 3.03 -28.06 -18.34
N ALA A 34 4.19 -28.06 -19.00
CA ALA A 34 5.46 -28.41 -18.36
C ALA A 34 5.79 -27.48 -17.18
N ALA A 35 5.55 -26.18 -17.33
CA ALA A 35 5.69 -25.22 -16.23
C ALA A 35 4.71 -25.52 -15.08
N ALA A 36 3.44 -25.80 -15.38
CA ALA A 36 2.42 -26.11 -14.37
C ALA A 36 2.68 -27.43 -13.62
N GLU A 37 3.32 -28.41 -14.26
CA GLU A 37 3.76 -29.67 -13.64
C GLU A 37 5.11 -29.54 -12.91
N GLY A 38 5.74 -28.35 -12.93
CA GLY A 38 6.99 -28.08 -12.20
C GLY A 38 8.26 -28.65 -12.84
N LEU A 39 8.23 -28.96 -14.15
CA LEU A 39 9.42 -29.42 -14.87
C LEU A 39 10.44 -28.28 -14.98
N HIS A 40 11.73 -28.62 -15.01
CA HIS A 40 12.76 -27.62 -15.25
C HIS A 40 12.91 -27.33 -16.76
N LEU A 41 13.44 -26.15 -17.07
CA LEU A 41 13.69 -25.74 -18.46
C LEU A 41 14.60 -26.73 -19.23
N HIS A 42 15.55 -27.36 -18.53
CA HIS A 42 16.45 -28.32 -19.16
C HIS A 42 15.71 -29.61 -19.58
N ASP A 43 14.77 -30.10 -18.77
CA ASP A 43 13.93 -31.26 -19.12
C ASP A 43 13.14 -31.00 -20.41
N LEU A 44 12.67 -29.76 -20.57
CA LEU A 44 11.91 -29.30 -21.73
C LEU A 44 12.77 -29.26 -23.00
N VAL A 45 13.99 -28.75 -22.88
CA VAL A 45 14.97 -28.69 -23.98
C VAL A 45 15.40 -30.11 -24.39
N ASP A 46 15.72 -30.96 -23.42
CA ASP A 46 16.13 -32.34 -23.63
C ASP A 46 15.02 -33.15 -24.31
N GLY A 47 13.76 -32.94 -23.92
CA GLY A 47 12.60 -33.58 -24.56
C GLY A 47 12.46 -33.24 -26.05
N VAL A 48 12.61 -31.96 -26.42
CA VAL A 48 12.54 -31.51 -27.82
C VAL A 48 13.68 -32.10 -28.65
N PHE A 49 14.91 -32.10 -28.13
CA PHE A 49 16.06 -32.66 -28.84
C PHE A 49 16.01 -34.19 -28.93
N ALA A 50 15.51 -34.88 -27.91
CA ALA A 50 15.27 -36.31 -27.96
C ALA A 50 14.26 -36.67 -29.07
N ALA A 51 13.16 -35.93 -29.17
CA ALA A 51 12.17 -36.10 -30.23
C ALA A 51 12.74 -35.82 -31.63
N ALA A 52 13.57 -34.77 -31.77
CA ALA A 52 14.27 -34.47 -33.01
C ALA A 52 15.22 -35.61 -33.42
N ALA A 53 15.95 -36.19 -32.46
CA ALA A 53 16.82 -37.33 -32.71
C ALA A 53 16.05 -38.59 -33.15
N VAL A 54 14.82 -38.79 -32.68
CA VAL A 54 13.94 -39.88 -33.13
C VAL A 54 13.41 -39.62 -34.54
N CYS A 55 12.99 -38.39 -34.85
CA CYS A 55 12.52 -37.99 -36.18
C CYS A 55 13.63 -38.05 -37.24
N TRP A 56 14.87 -37.78 -36.85
CA TRP A 56 16.04 -37.96 -37.72
C TRP A 56 16.22 -39.44 -38.11
N ARG A 57 16.05 -40.36 -37.15
CA ARG A 57 16.24 -41.80 -37.37
C ARG A 57 15.08 -42.49 -38.07
N THR A 58 13.89 -41.86 -38.13
CA THR A 58 12.65 -42.52 -38.54
C THR A 58 11.90 -41.70 -39.60
N PRO A 59 11.75 -42.20 -40.85
CA PRO A 59 12.27 -43.47 -41.38
C PRO A 59 13.81 -43.44 -41.53
N PRO A 60 14.49 -44.60 -41.52
CA PRO A 60 15.93 -44.66 -41.80
C PRO A 60 16.23 -44.15 -43.21
N LEU A 61 17.46 -43.66 -43.42
CA LEU A 61 17.94 -43.30 -44.76
C LEU A 61 18.09 -44.57 -45.60
N ASP A 62 17.66 -44.52 -46.87
CA ASP A 62 17.85 -45.59 -47.83
C ASP A 62 19.05 -45.29 -48.74
N SER A 63 19.69 -46.33 -49.25
CA SER A 63 20.70 -46.28 -50.31
C SER A 63 20.25 -45.53 -51.58
N ALA A 64 18.94 -45.42 -51.79
CA ALA A 64 18.34 -44.67 -52.90
C ALA A 64 18.18 -43.15 -52.64
N ASP A 65 18.39 -42.66 -51.42
CA ASP A 65 18.24 -41.23 -51.09
C ASP A 65 19.38 -40.39 -51.70
N THR A 66 19.03 -39.32 -52.40
CA THR A 66 20.03 -38.37 -52.92
C THR A 66 20.57 -37.46 -51.83
N THR A 67 21.82 -36.98 -51.98
CA THR A 67 22.43 -36.01 -51.05
C THR A 67 21.54 -34.78 -50.82
N ASP A 68 20.87 -34.28 -51.86
CA ASP A 68 19.94 -33.15 -51.76
C ASP A 68 18.66 -33.48 -50.98
N ALA A 69 18.16 -34.72 -51.05
CA ALA A 69 17.02 -35.16 -50.26
C ALA A 69 17.38 -35.21 -48.76
N VAL A 70 18.56 -35.75 -48.43
CA VAL A 70 19.06 -35.81 -47.05
C VAL A 70 19.29 -34.41 -46.47
N HIS A 71 19.92 -33.49 -47.22
CA HIS A 71 20.13 -32.10 -46.78
C HIS A 71 18.81 -31.37 -46.54
N ARG A 72 17.83 -31.49 -47.46
CA ARG A 72 16.51 -30.88 -47.27
C ARG A 72 15.77 -31.44 -46.06
N ARG A 73 15.88 -32.75 -45.81
CA ARG A 73 15.32 -33.39 -44.61
C ARG A 73 15.95 -32.84 -43.34
N ALA A 74 17.28 -32.73 -43.28
CA ALA A 74 17.99 -32.17 -42.15
C ALA A 74 17.61 -30.70 -41.90
N ALA A 75 17.57 -29.87 -42.95
CA ALA A 75 17.17 -28.47 -42.85
C ALA A 75 15.72 -28.32 -42.33
N THR A 76 14.80 -29.11 -42.88
CA THR A 76 13.38 -29.10 -42.45
C THR A 76 13.23 -29.48 -40.98
N LEU A 77 13.96 -30.51 -40.52
CA LEU A 77 13.93 -30.94 -39.13
C LEU A 77 14.54 -29.89 -38.19
N LEU A 78 15.65 -29.25 -38.59
CA LEU A 78 16.26 -28.17 -37.82
C LEU A 78 15.33 -26.96 -37.68
N ASP A 79 14.69 -26.54 -38.77
CA ASP A 79 13.72 -25.44 -38.76
C ASP A 79 12.49 -25.77 -37.91
N ALA A 80 11.95 -26.99 -38.04
CA ALA A 80 10.84 -27.47 -37.21
C ALA A 80 11.22 -27.51 -35.73
N THR A 81 12.40 -28.05 -35.40
CA THR A 81 12.93 -28.12 -34.02
C THR A 81 13.10 -26.73 -33.44
N ARG A 82 13.67 -25.79 -34.19
CA ARG A 82 13.79 -24.39 -33.77
C ARG A 82 12.43 -23.74 -33.52
N GLY A 83 11.47 -23.99 -34.41
CA GLY A 83 10.10 -23.48 -34.29
C GLY A 83 9.37 -23.99 -33.07
N VAL A 84 9.41 -25.31 -32.84
CA VAL A 84 8.81 -25.98 -31.67
C VAL A 84 9.49 -25.53 -30.39
N LEU A 85 10.83 -25.54 -30.34
CA LEU A 85 11.58 -25.13 -29.15
C LEU A 85 11.24 -23.70 -28.73
N ARG A 86 11.22 -22.75 -29.69
CA ARG A 86 10.83 -21.37 -29.41
C ARG A 86 9.41 -21.30 -28.83
N ALA A 87 8.44 -21.94 -29.47
CA ALA A 87 7.05 -21.89 -29.04
C ALA A 87 6.82 -22.56 -27.66
N VAL A 88 7.50 -23.67 -27.41
CA VAL A 88 7.50 -24.38 -26.12
C VAL A 88 8.10 -23.49 -25.02
N LEU A 89 9.28 -22.89 -25.24
CA LEU A 89 9.90 -21.98 -24.28
C LEU A 89 9.03 -20.73 -24.01
N ASP A 90 8.44 -20.15 -25.05
CA ASP A 90 7.51 -19.02 -24.93
C ASP A 90 6.25 -19.39 -24.11
N GLY A 91 5.77 -20.62 -24.26
CA GLY A 91 4.66 -21.17 -23.45
C GLY A 91 5.03 -21.31 -21.98
N TYR A 92 6.19 -21.93 -21.72
CA TYR A 92 6.73 -22.15 -20.38
C TYR A 92 6.93 -20.83 -19.64
N LEU A 93 7.67 -19.88 -20.24
CA LEU A 93 7.97 -18.59 -19.62
C LEU A 93 6.72 -17.76 -19.36
N ARG A 94 5.71 -17.82 -20.26
CA ARG A 94 4.42 -17.15 -20.03
C ARG A 94 3.67 -17.77 -18.86
N GLN A 95 3.64 -19.10 -18.74
CA GLN A 95 2.99 -19.77 -17.62
C GLN A 95 3.69 -19.45 -16.30
N SER A 96 5.02 -19.56 -16.22
CA SER A 96 5.76 -19.24 -15.00
C SER A 96 5.56 -17.78 -14.57
N ARG A 97 5.54 -16.84 -15.52
CA ARG A 97 5.21 -15.42 -15.24
C ARG A 97 3.76 -15.26 -14.77
N ALA A 98 2.81 -15.94 -15.40
CA ALA A 98 1.41 -15.89 -15.02
C ALA A 98 1.18 -16.44 -13.60
N GLU A 99 1.91 -17.47 -13.20
CA GLU A 99 1.88 -18.01 -11.84
C GLU A 99 2.43 -17.03 -10.82
N LEU A 100 3.57 -16.38 -11.10
CA LEU A 100 4.10 -15.32 -10.23
C LEU A 100 3.11 -14.16 -10.07
N VAL A 101 2.58 -13.65 -11.17
CA VAL A 101 1.58 -12.56 -11.15
C VAL A 101 0.32 -12.98 -10.39
N ARG A 102 -0.12 -14.23 -10.54
CA ARG A 102 -1.28 -14.78 -9.81
C ARG A 102 -0.99 -14.85 -8.31
N HIS A 103 0.19 -15.31 -7.91
CA HIS A 103 0.59 -15.34 -6.51
C HIS A 103 0.64 -13.94 -5.89
N ASP A 104 1.19 -12.95 -6.61
CA ASP A 104 1.20 -11.56 -6.17
C ASP A 104 -0.22 -10.99 -6.06
N ALA A 105 -1.08 -11.29 -7.03
CA ALA A 105 -2.49 -10.88 -7.01
C ALA A 105 -3.28 -11.52 -5.86
N GLU A 106 -3.07 -12.81 -5.58
CA GLU A 106 -3.67 -13.52 -4.45
C GLU A 106 -3.22 -12.93 -3.11
N ARG A 107 -1.93 -12.57 -2.99
CA ARG A 107 -1.41 -11.88 -1.80
C ARG A 107 -2.03 -10.50 -1.65
N ALA A 108 -2.06 -9.70 -2.71
CA ALA A 108 -2.67 -8.36 -2.70
C ALA A 108 -4.16 -8.38 -2.35
N ALA A 109 -4.91 -9.35 -2.91
CA ALA A 109 -6.30 -9.60 -2.56
C ALA A 109 -6.44 -9.93 -1.07
N PHE A 110 -5.55 -10.77 -0.53
CA PHE A 110 -5.54 -11.09 0.90
C PHE A 110 -5.31 -9.89 1.80
N VAL A 111 -4.34 -9.05 1.47
CA VAL A 111 -4.10 -7.82 2.23
C VAL A 111 -5.31 -6.90 2.15
N THR A 112 -5.93 -6.75 0.98
CA THR A 112 -7.13 -5.92 0.79
C THR A 112 -8.31 -6.41 1.62
N GLU A 113 -8.57 -7.72 1.62
CA GLU A 113 -9.61 -8.34 2.45
C GLU A 113 -9.35 -8.14 3.95
N LEU A 114 -8.10 -8.30 4.39
CA LEU A 114 -7.70 -8.08 5.77
C LEU A 114 -7.90 -6.62 6.20
N LEU A 115 -7.49 -5.68 5.36
CA LEU A 115 -7.62 -4.24 5.63
C LEU A 115 -9.07 -3.73 5.55
N THR A 116 -9.94 -4.41 4.79
CA THR A 116 -11.37 -4.04 4.71
C THR A 116 -12.23 -4.74 5.76
N GLY A 117 -11.72 -5.80 6.39
CA GLY A 117 -12.45 -6.58 7.39
C GLY A 117 -13.66 -7.34 6.83
N ARG A 118 -13.75 -7.52 5.50
CA ARG A 118 -14.93 -8.07 4.80
C ARG A 118 -14.88 -9.58 4.52
N ALA A 119 -13.82 -10.27 4.91
CA ALA A 119 -13.63 -11.67 4.54
C ALA A 119 -14.20 -12.66 5.56
N GLU A 120 -14.64 -13.82 5.06
CA GLU A 120 -15.07 -14.93 5.92
C GLU A 120 -13.88 -15.48 6.72
N PRO A 121 -14.05 -15.78 8.02
CA PRO A 121 -12.94 -16.20 8.88
C PRO A 121 -12.19 -17.45 8.39
N GLY A 122 -12.89 -18.39 7.73
CA GLY A 122 -12.30 -19.65 7.27
C GLY A 122 -11.27 -19.49 6.16
N SER A 123 -11.58 -18.70 5.14
CA SER A 123 -10.67 -18.47 4.00
C SER A 123 -9.44 -17.63 4.38
N LEU A 124 -9.59 -16.76 5.37
CA LEU A 124 -8.49 -15.97 5.92
C LEU A 124 -7.47 -16.83 6.66
N VAL A 125 -7.89 -17.85 7.42
CA VAL A 125 -6.98 -18.70 8.21
C VAL A 125 -6.02 -19.48 7.32
N GLU A 126 -6.53 -20.13 6.28
CA GLU A 126 -5.71 -20.91 5.34
C GLU A 126 -4.66 -20.03 4.64
N ARG A 127 -5.06 -18.83 4.21
CA ARG A 127 -4.17 -17.85 3.57
C ARG A 127 -3.22 -17.19 4.56
N ALA A 128 -3.64 -16.93 5.79
CA ALA A 128 -2.80 -16.30 6.81
C ALA A 128 -1.62 -17.20 7.22
N HIS A 129 -1.83 -18.52 7.31
CA HIS A 129 -0.73 -19.47 7.52
C HIS A 129 0.29 -19.40 6.36
N ARG A 130 -0.18 -19.29 5.11
CA ARG A 130 0.69 -19.15 3.92
C ARG A 130 1.54 -17.87 3.96
N TYR A 131 1.00 -16.79 4.50
CA TYR A 131 1.66 -15.47 4.56
C TYR A 131 2.27 -15.15 5.94
N GLY A 132 2.30 -16.12 6.87
CA GLY A 132 2.94 -15.97 8.18
C GLY A 132 2.20 -15.11 9.20
N ILE A 133 0.97 -14.64 8.93
CA ILE A 133 0.24 -13.71 9.82
C ILE A 133 -0.52 -14.47 10.90
N ARG A 134 -0.31 -14.07 12.16
CA ARG A 134 -1.04 -14.61 13.32
C ARG A 134 -2.38 -13.90 13.51
N LEU A 135 -3.45 -14.41 12.90
CA LEU A 135 -4.80 -13.80 12.96
C LEU A 135 -5.42 -13.68 14.37
N SER A 136 -4.95 -14.48 15.34
CA SER A 136 -5.42 -14.42 16.73
C SER A 136 -4.66 -13.40 17.58
N ALA A 137 -3.62 -12.78 17.03
CA ALA A 137 -2.83 -11.80 17.74
C ALA A 137 -3.59 -10.48 17.89
N THR A 138 -3.07 -9.64 18.77
CA THR A 138 -3.39 -8.22 18.76
C THR A 138 -2.62 -7.55 17.64
N HIS A 139 -3.34 -6.86 16.76
CA HIS A 139 -2.78 -6.19 15.60
C HIS A 139 -2.71 -4.68 15.79
N THR A 140 -1.64 -4.10 15.29
CA THR A 140 -1.46 -2.65 15.16
C THR A 140 -1.10 -2.36 13.72
N VAL A 141 -1.75 -1.37 13.12
CA VAL A 141 -1.48 -0.91 11.77
C VAL A 141 -0.81 0.45 11.82
N LEU A 142 0.29 0.57 11.09
CA LEU A 142 0.99 1.81 10.86
C LEU A 142 0.72 2.26 9.43
N VAL A 143 0.52 3.55 9.26
CA VAL A 143 0.35 4.17 7.94
C VAL A 143 1.38 5.28 7.82
N ALA A 144 2.25 5.15 6.82
CA ALA A 144 3.22 6.16 6.45
C ALA A 144 2.77 6.85 5.17
N ARG A 145 2.68 8.17 5.22
CA ARG A 145 2.30 9.01 4.08
C ARG A 145 3.49 9.86 3.68
N ALA A 146 3.88 9.78 2.41
CA ALA A 146 4.89 10.64 1.81
C ALA A 146 4.65 10.78 0.29
N ALA A 147 5.07 11.89 -0.29
CA ALA A 147 4.82 12.17 -1.72
C ALA A 147 5.58 11.24 -2.69
N HIS A 148 6.67 10.63 -2.24
CA HIS A 148 7.60 9.88 -3.10
C HIS A 148 7.77 8.41 -2.70
N LEU A 149 6.74 7.80 -2.10
CA LEU A 149 6.75 6.36 -1.83
C LEU A 149 6.66 5.56 -3.14
N THR A 150 7.57 4.59 -3.29
CA THR A 150 7.60 3.64 -4.41
C THR A 150 7.51 2.21 -3.91
N ALA A 151 7.21 1.27 -4.82
CA ALA A 151 7.23 -0.15 -4.51
C ALA A 151 8.61 -0.61 -4.02
N ASP A 152 9.69 -0.10 -4.61
CA ASP A 152 11.07 -0.44 -4.23
C ASP A 152 11.43 0.04 -2.82
N ILE A 153 11.03 1.27 -2.45
CA ILE A 153 11.21 1.78 -1.08
C ILE A 153 10.41 0.91 -0.11
N THR A 154 9.16 0.61 -0.45
CA THR A 154 8.28 -0.23 0.38
C THR A 154 8.90 -1.61 0.60
N HIS A 155 9.49 -2.22 -0.44
CA HIS A 155 10.14 -3.52 -0.34
C HIS A 155 11.40 -3.49 0.55
N ARG A 156 12.22 -2.44 0.46
CA ARG A 156 13.38 -2.27 1.36
C ARG A 156 12.95 -2.07 2.82
N VAL A 157 11.90 -1.28 3.04
CA VAL A 157 11.31 -1.08 4.38
C VAL A 157 10.74 -2.40 4.93
N ASP A 158 10.02 -3.18 4.11
CA ASP A 158 9.51 -4.51 4.46
C ASP A 158 10.64 -5.43 4.94
N ALA A 159 11.70 -5.55 4.13
CA ALA A 159 12.85 -6.40 4.42
C ALA A 159 13.58 -5.96 5.71
N ALA A 160 13.78 -4.65 5.90
CA ALA A 160 14.43 -4.11 7.10
C ALA A 160 13.61 -4.34 8.38
N LEU A 161 12.30 -4.09 8.32
CA LEU A 161 11.41 -4.37 9.44
C LEU A 161 11.34 -5.88 9.72
N ALA A 162 11.31 -6.72 8.69
CA ALA A 162 11.21 -8.17 8.82
C ALA A 162 12.48 -8.75 9.43
N ALA A 163 13.65 -8.25 9.03
CA ALA A 163 14.93 -8.63 9.62
C ALA A 163 15.01 -8.28 11.11
N ARG A 164 14.40 -7.16 11.52
CA ARG A 164 14.43 -6.69 12.91
C ARG A 164 13.36 -7.35 13.80
N PHE A 165 12.14 -7.50 13.30
CA PHE A 165 10.97 -7.90 14.09
C PHE A 165 10.45 -9.30 13.75
N GLY A 166 10.97 -9.94 12.71
CA GLY A 166 10.61 -11.28 12.24
C GLY A 166 9.57 -11.28 11.11
N GLU A 167 9.83 -12.07 10.06
CA GLU A 167 9.00 -12.17 8.84
C GLU A 167 7.53 -12.56 9.09
N GLY A 168 7.21 -13.26 10.19
CA GLY A 168 5.83 -13.62 10.55
C GLY A 168 5.11 -12.62 11.46
N ASN A 169 5.78 -11.54 11.88
CA ASN A 169 5.19 -10.55 12.78
C ASN A 169 4.79 -9.26 12.08
N ILE A 170 5.18 -9.09 10.82
CA ILE A 170 4.88 -7.89 10.04
C ILE A 170 4.42 -8.24 8.63
N LEU A 171 3.66 -7.32 8.03
CA LEU A 171 3.33 -7.35 6.62
C LEU A 171 3.22 -5.91 6.13
N THR A 172 4.02 -5.51 5.14
CA THR A 172 3.88 -4.19 4.51
C THR A 172 3.25 -4.27 3.11
N THR A 173 2.59 -3.18 2.73
CA THR A 173 2.04 -2.98 1.39
C THR A 173 1.99 -1.50 1.05
N LEU A 174 2.05 -1.17 -0.25
CA LEU A 174 1.78 0.18 -0.75
C LEU A 174 0.34 0.25 -1.23
N ARG A 175 -0.45 1.17 -0.67
CA ARG A 175 -1.88 1.29 -0.96
C ARG A 175 -2.32 2.75 -0.96
N ASP A 176 -3.01 3.17 -2.02
CA ASP A 176 -3.54 4.53 -2.17
C ASP A 176 -2.46 5.63 -2.00
N GLY A 177 -1.19 5.31 -2.31
CA GLY A 177 -0.03 6.18 -2.11
C GLY A 177 0.60 6.13 -0.72
N ASP A 178 -0.04 5.45 0.24
CA ASP A 178 0.46 5.28 1.61
C ASP A 178 1.14 3.91 1.78
N LEU A 179 2.21 3.84 2.56
CA LEU A 179 2.80 2.58 3.01
C LEU A 179 2.04 2.13 4.25
N VAL A 180 1.42 0.96 4.18
CA VAL A 180 0.67 0.34 5.27
C VAL A 180 1.47 -0.82 5.82
N CYS A 181 1.79 -0.80 7.11
CA CYS A 181 2.48 -1.87 7.82
C CYS A 181 1.56 -2.46 8.89
N ILE A 182 1.24 -3.75 8.75
CA ILE A 182 0.46 -4.51 9.71
C ILE A 182 1.44 -5.23 10.63
N SER A 183 1.33 -4.99 11.93
CA SER A 183 2.14 -5.61 12.97
C SER A 183 1.29 -6.53 13.82
N ALA A 184 1.77 -7.74 14.08
CA ALA A 184 1.20 -8.67 15.05
C ALA A 184 2.01 -8.62 16.35
N GLY A 185 1.32 -8.54 17.50
CA GLY A 185 1.93 -8.81 18.81
C GLY A 185 2.55 -7.62 19.54
N GLY A 186 2.03 -6.39 19.36
CA GLY A 186 2.40 -5.25 20.21
C GLY A 186 3.90 -4.92 20.19
N LEU A 187 4.52 -5.02 19.00
CA LEU A 187 5.94 -4.78 18.80
C LEU A 187 6.33 -3.35 19.18
N ARG A 188 7.01 -3.19 20.32
CA ARG A 188 7.42 -1.88 20.82
C ARG A 188 8.45 -1.24 19.88
N GLY A 189 8.28 0.04 19.62
CA GLY A 189 9.24 0.84 18.84
C GLY A 189 9.12 0.69 17.33
N ILE A 190 8.19 -0.12 16.79
CA ILE A 190 8.02 -0.28 15.34
C ILE A 190 7.71 1.05 14.62
N GLY A 191 6.96 1.96 15.25
CA GLY A 191 6.70 3.29 14.69
C GLY A 191 7.94 4.16 14.59
N ALA A 192 8.81 4.10 15.61
CA ALA A 192 10.10 4.82 15.60
C ALA A 192 11.06 4.22 14.57
N GLU A 193 11.07 2.90 14.42
CA GLU A 193 11.87 2.23 13.39
C GLU A 193 11.40 2.59 11.99
N LEU A 194 10.09 2.54 11.72
CA LEU A 194 9.54 2.92 10.43
C LEU A 194 9.88 4.38 10.10
N ALA A 195 9.76 5.29 11.08
CA ALA A 195 10.18 6.67 10.92
C ALA A 195 11.69 6.81 10.61
N HIS A 196 12.54 6.01 11.28
CA HIS A 196 13.98 5.99 11.00
C HIS A 196 14.30 5.49 9.58
N LEU A 197 13.60 4.46 9.11
CA LEU A 197 13.76 3.95 7.74
C LEU A 197 13.32 4.98 6.70
N LEU A 198 12.19 5.66 6.92
CA LEU A 198 11.72 6.72 6.02
C LEU A 198 12.66 7.93 6.02
N LEU A 199 13.24 8.28 7.17
CA LEU A 199 14.27 9.32 7.25
C LEU A 199 15.47 8.98 6.36
N THR A 200 15.92 7.72 6.36
CA THR A 200 17.04 7.26 5.54
C THR A 200 16.69 7.22 4.04
N GLU A 201 15.49 6.79 3.69
CA GLU A 201 15.06 6.62 2.30
C GLU A 201 14.61 7.93 1.63
N LEU A 202 14.00 8.85 2.38
CA LEU A 202 13.33 10.05 1.84
C LEU A 202 13.90 11.38 2.37
N GLY A 203 14.73 11.38 3.41
CA GLY A 203 15.25 12.58 4.04
C GLY A 203 14.39 13.09 5.21
N ALA A 204 14.66 14.31 5.68
CA ALA A 204 14.14 14.81 6.96
C ALA A 204 12.68 15.30 6.93
N GLU A 205 12.11 15.55 5.76
CA GLU A 205 10.81 16.22 5.60
C GLU A 205 9.92 15.50 4.58
N GLY A 206 8.64 15.87 4.55
CA GLY A 206 7.70 15.40 3.54
C GLY A 206 7.07 14.03 3.82
N TRP A 207 7.22 13.51 5.05
CA TRP A 207 6.59 12.26 5.48
C TRP A 207 6.10 12.32 6.93
N GLN A 208 5.07 11.54 7.24
CA GLN A 208 4.60 11.28 8.60
C GLN A 208 4.13 9.83 8.72
N VAL A 209 4.29 9.25 9.91
CA VAL A 209 3.81 7.93 10.27
C VAL A 209 2.73 8.06 11.34
N ALA A 210 1.57 7.44 11.13
CA ALA A 210 0.58 7.26 12.17
C ALA A 210 0.50 5.80 12.62
N VAL A 211 0.38 5.61 13.92
CA VAL A 211 0.25 4.31 14.58
C VAL A 211 -1.16 4.18 15.13
N GLY A 212 -1.93 3.24 14.61
CA GLY A 212 -3.25 2.90 15.14
C GLY A 212 -3.15 2.20 16.49
N ARG A 213 -4.27 2.00 17.17
CA ARG A 213 -4.27 1.33 18.48
C ARG A 213 -4.23 -0.19 18.31
N PRO A 214 -3.69 -0.91 19.30
CA PRO A 214 -3.72 -2.36 19.29
C PRO A 214 -5.16 -2.88 19.44
N HIS A 215 -5.61 -3.71 18.48
CA HIS A 215 -6.92 -4.35 18.49
C HIS A 215 -6.81 -5.87 18.25
N PRO A 216 -7.61 -6.70 18.95
CA PRO A 216 -7.53 -8.14 18.81
C PRO A 216 -8.15 -8.63 17.50
N GLY A 217 -7.55 -9.67 16.93
CA GLY A 217 -8.13 -10.41 15.82
C GLY A 217 -8.10 -9.67 14.49
N VAL A 218 -8.57 -10.35 13.44
CA VAL A 218 -8.62 -9.86 12.05
C VAL A 218 -9.36 -8.53 11.93
N HIS A 219 -10.53 -8.37 12.57
CA HIS A 219 -11.28 -7.11 12.51
C HIS A 219 -10.53 -5.94 13.15
N GLY A 220 -9.63 -6.23 14.11
CA GLY A 220 -8.76 -5.24 14.72
C GLY A 220 -7.79 -4.58 13.74
N VAL A 221 -7.42 -5.27 12.64
CA VAL A 221 -6.58 -4.69 11.60
C VAL A 221 -7.28 -3.52 10.91
N ALA A 222 -8.53 -3.71 10.47
CA ALA A 222 -9.31 -2.66 9.81
C ALA A 222 -9.54 -1.46 10.75
N THR A 223 -9.91 -1.71 12.01
CA THR A 223 -10.09 -0.64 13.01
C THR A 223 -8.79 0.13 13.25
N SER A 224 -7.66 -0.56 13.43
CA SER A 224 -6.36 0.10 13.63
C SER A 224 -5.92 0.89 12.39
N LEU A 225 -6.25 0.41 11.18
CA LEU A 225 -5.96 1.12 9.93
C LEU A 225 -6.74 2.44 9.85
N GLU A 226 -8.05 2.39 10.11
CA GLU A 226 -8.91 3.57 10.09
C GLU A 226 -8.44 4.63 11.11
N GLU A 227 -8.04 4.20 12.29
CA GLU A 227 -7.47 5.08 13.32
C GLU A 227 -6.17 5.75 12.88
N ALA A 228 -5.24 5.00 12.27
CA ALA A 228 -3.99 5.55 11.75
C ALA A 228 -4.23 6.55 10.61
N ARG A 229 -5.14 6.22 9.68
CA ARG A 229 -5.53 7.14 8.59
C ARG A 229 -6.17 8.41 9.13
N SER A 230 -7.11 8.27 10.06
CA SER A 230 -7.78 9.39 10.71
C SER A 230 -6.78 10.29 11.46
N ALA A 231 -5.77 9.70 12.12
CA ALA A 231 -4.70 10.44 12.77
C ALA A 231 -3.89 11.31 11.78
N LEU A 232 -3.51 10.78 10.60
CA LEU A 232 -2.84 11.55 9.56
C LEU A 232 -3.73 12.68 9.01
N ASP A 233 -5.01 12.41 8.80
CA ASP A 233 -5.95 13.40 8.26
C ASP A 233 -6.21 14.54 9.26
N HIS A 234 -6.29 14.22 10.55
CA HIS A 234 -6.36 15.22 11.61
C HIS A 234 -5.08 16.03 11.72
N ALA A 235 -3.92 15.37 11.67
CA ALA A 235 -2.62 16.04 11.71
C ALA A 235 -2.48 17.03 10.55
N ALA A 236 -2.87 16.66 9.33
CA ALA A 236 -2.85 17.55 8.17
C ALA A 236 -3.74 18.79 8.37
N LYS A 237 -4.98 18.61 8.85
CA LYS A 237 -5.92 19.71 9.08
C LYS A 237 -5.51 20.63 10.24
N LEU A 238 -4.88 20.06 11.26
CA LEU A 238 -4.43 20.76 12.46
C LEU A 238 -2.99 21.27 12.37
N GLY A 239 -2.28 20.97 11.28
CA GLY A 239 -0.89 21.39 11.06
C GLY A 239 0.11 20.72 12.01
N PHE A 240 -0.16 19.49 12.47
CA PHE A 240 0.80 18.76 13.29
C PHE A 240 1.94 18.23 12.43
N THR A 241 3.17 18.53 12.83
CA THR A 241 4.40 18.21 12.07
C THR A 241 5.23 17.09 12.72
N ALA A 242 4.76 16.50 13.82
CA ALA A 242 5.45 15.39 14.45
C ALA A 242 5.62 14.23 13.45
N PRO A 243 6.82 13.65 13.31
CA PRO A 243 7.07 12.58 12.32
C PRO A 243 6.32 11.30 12.65
N VAL A 244 6.00 11.06 13.94
CA VAL A 244 5.23 9.92 14.41
C VAL A 244 4.04 10.42 15.23
N LEU A 245 2.84 9.95 14.87
CA LEU A 245 1.58 10.25 15.51
C LEU A 245 0.99 8.96 16.08
N ASN A 246 0.61 8.93 17.34
CA ASN A 246 -0.18 7.81 17.86
C ASN A 246 -1.65 8.18 17.82
N ALA A 247 -2.49 7.34 17.24
CA ALA A 247 -3.94 7.56 17.22
C ALA A 247 -4.53 7.67 18.63
N ALA A 248 -3.92 7.00 19.61
CA ALA A 248 -4.27 7.12 21.03
C ALA A 248 -4.17 8.55 21.58
N ASP A 249 -3.22 9.34 21.08
CA ASP A 249 -3.00 10.73 21.52
C ASP A 249 -4.00 11.70 20.88
N LEU A 250 -4.72 11.25 19.85
CA LEU A 250 -5.59 12.07 18.99
C LEU A 250 -7.08 11.69 19.13
N LEU A 251 -7.46 10.88 20.12
CA LEU A 251 -8.83 10.36 20.30
C LEU A 251 -9.89 11.44 20.54
N VAL A 252 -9.49 12.63 20.99
CA VAL A 252 -10.43 13.74 21.19
C VAL A 252 -11.02 14.24 19.86
N PHE A 253 -10.28 14.18 18.75
CA PHE A 253 -10.75 14.71 17.46
C PHE A 253 -11.86 13.86 16.83
N PRO A 254 -11.78 12.51 16.78
CA PRO A 254 -12.92 11.68 16.41
C PRO A 254 -14.15 11.92 17.29
N VAL A 255 -13.98 12.16 18.59
CA VAL A 255 -15.09 12.47 19.50
C VAL A 255 -15.76 13.79 19.12
N LEU A 256 -14.97 14.83 18.87
CA LEU A 256 -15.46 16.14 18.42
C LEU A 256 -16.20 16.06 17.07
N LEU A 257 -15.76 15.19 16.17
CA LEU A 257 -16.33 15.05 14.83
C LEU A 257 -17.46 14.03 14.73
N ARG A 258 -17.76 13.30 15.82
CA ARG A 258 -18.80 12.26 15.82
C ARG A 258 -20.19 12.83 15.56
N ASP A 259 -20.46 14.02 16.11
CA ASP A 259 -21.64 14.82 15.82
C ASP A 259 -21.25 16.03 14.99
N ARG A 260 -21.23 15.83 13.67
CA ARG A 260 -20.80 16.86 12.71
C ARG A 260 -21.72 18.09 12.73
N GLU A 261 -22.99 17.90 13.02
CA GLU A 261 -23.96 19.00 13.11
C GLU A 261 -23.67 19.85 14.35
N ALA A 262 -23.51 19.22 15.52
CA ALA A 262 -23.21 19.92 16.76
C ALA A 262 -21.88 20.71 16.69
N ILE A 263 -20.82 20.15 16.11
CA ILE A 263 -19.55 20.89 15.94
C ILE A 263 -19.67 22.03 14.93
N THR A 264 -20.49 21.88 13.89
CA THR A 264 -20.76 22.95 12.93
C THR A 264 -21.52 24.09 13.61
N ASP A 265 -22.56 23.77 14.38
CA ASP A 265 -23.32 24.75 15.15
C ASP A 265 -22.44 25.48 16.19
N LEU A 266 -21.55 24.75 16.88
CA LEU A 266 -20.55 25.35 17.78
C LEU A 266 -19.66 26.36 17.04
N VAL A 267 -19.10 25.96 15.88
CA VAL A 267 -18.24 26.82 15.07
C VAL A 267 -18.99 28.05 14.59
N THR A 268 -20.19 27.87 14.03
CA THR A 268 -20.99 28.98 13.50
C THR A 268 -21.46 29.92 14.61
N THR A 269 -21.85 29.41 15.76
CA THR A 269 -22.29 30.24 16.90
C THR A 269 -21.12 31.02 17.51
N VAL A 270 -19.98 30.37 17.74
CA VAL A 270 -18.84 30.98 18.46
C VAL A 270 -17.98 31.84 17.55
N LEU A 271 -17.69 31.38 16.33
CA LEU A 271 -16.75 32.01 15.41
C LEU A 271 -17.43 32.72 14.24
N GLY A 272 -18.70 32.40 13.94
CA GLY A 272 -19.46 33.03 12.86
C GLY A 272 -19.49 34.56 12.92
N PRO A 273 -19.63 35.22 14.09
CA PRO A 273 -19.58 36.68 14.17
C PRO A 273 -18.27 37.29 13.63
N LEU A 274 -17.15 36.55 13.66
CA LEU A 274 -15.86 37.02 13.14
C LEU A 274 -15.86 37.19 11.61
N THR A 275 -16.80 36.56 10.89
CA THR A 275 -16.94 36.76 9.43
C THR A 275 -17.30 38.19 9.05
N THR A 276 -17.91 38.95 9.98
CA THR A 276 -18.26 40.36 9.79
C THR A 276 -17.10 41.32 10.11
N ALA A 277 -15.98 40.79 10.61
CA ALA A 277 -14.84 41.59 11.00
C ALA A 277 -14.14 42.20 9.79
N ARG A 278 -13.64 43.44 9.97
CA ARG A 278 -12.86 44.11 8.93
C ARG A 278 -11.55 43.34 8.71
N GLY A 279 -11.32 42.89 7.48
CA GLY A 279 -10.14 42.08 7.13
C GLY A 279 -10.37 40.56 7.12
N GLY A 280 -11.63 40.12 7.28
CA GLY A 280 -11.98 38.70 7.26
C GLY A 280 -11.78 38.01 8.59
N VAL A 281 -12.08 36.71 8.62
CA VAL A 281 -12.03 35.89 9.84
C VAL A 281 -10.65 35.27 10.06
N GLU A 282 -9.88 35.10 8.99
CA GLU A 282 -8.60 34.41 8.95
C GLU A 282 -7.58 34.98 9.95
N PRO A 283 -7.36 36.32 10.05
CA PRO A 283 -6.38 36.86 10.99
C PRO A 283 -6.75 36.60 12.46
N TYR A 284 -8.04 36.50 12.76
CA TYR A 284 -8.53 36.23 14.13
C TYR A 284 -8.44 34.75 14.47
N LEU A 285 -8.77 33.86 13.53
CA LEU A 285 -8.55 32.42 13.67
C LEU A 285 -7.08 32.09 13.87
N GLU A 286 -6.20 32.70 13.06
CA GLU A 286 -4.76 32.53 13.20
C GLU A 286 -4.27 33.00 14.57
N THR A 287 -4.73 34.17 15.03
CA THR A 287 -4.40 34.67 16.38
C THR A 287 -4.86 33.71 17.48
N LEU A 288 -6.08 33.15 17.40
CA LEU A 288 -6.54 32.19 18.39
C LEU A 288 -5.77 30.86 18.33
N ALA A 289 -5.48 30.35 17.14
CA ALA A 289 -4.70 29.12 16.96
C ALA A 289 -3.31 29.25 17.59
N VAL A 290 -2.58 30.31 17.24
CA VAL A 290 -1.23 30.56 17.79
C VAL A 290 -1.29 30.85 19.29
N LEU A 291 -2.34 31.54 19.76
CA LEU A 291 -2.55 31.77 21.19
C LEU A 291 -2.69 30.46 21.96
N PHE A 292 -3.48 29.50 21.46
CA PHE A 292 -3.70 28.22 22.12
C PHE A 292 -2.47 27.31 22.06
N GLU A 293 -1.72 27.32 20.96
CA GLU A 293 -0.40 26.66 20.86
C GLU A 293 0.58 27.19 21.92
N ASN A 294 0.55 28.50 22.19
CA ASN A 294 1.34 29.15 23.23
C ASN A 294 0.66 29.15 24.62
N GLN A 295 -0.31 28.27 24.84
CA GLN A 295 -1.01 28.10 26.12
C GLN A 295 -1.65 29.39 26.67
N GLY A 296 -1.98 30.36 25.81
CA GLY A 296 -2.54 31.65 26.21
C GLY A 296 -1.50 32.74 26.51
N ASN A 297 -0.20 32.50 26.24
CA ASN A 297 0.83 33.49 26.46
C ASN A 297 0.86 34.54 25.33
N HIS A 298 0.40 35.76 25.63
CA HIS A 298 0.31 36.85 24.64
C HIS A 298 1.68 37.27 24.09
N THR A 299 2.73 37.25 24.92
CA THR A 299 4.09 37.63 24.50
C THR A 299 4.68 36.61 23.53
N ALA A 300 4.52 35.32 23.84
CA ALA A 300 4.97 34.25 22.96
C ALA A 300 4.17 34.25 21.64
N THR A 301 2.85 34.45 21.73
CA THR A 301 1.96 34.60 20.56
C THR A 301 2.40 35.76 19.67
N ALA A 302 2.64 36.94 20.25
CA ALA A 302 3.09 38.12 19.51
C ALA A 302 4.43 37.88 18.81
N ARG A 303 5.38 37.22 19.49
CA ARG A 303 6.67 36.85 18.92
C ARG A 303 6.53 35.88 17.74
N GLN A 304 5.71 34.83 17.87
CA GLN A 304 5.50 33.83 16.81
C GLN A 304 4.77 34.44 15.61
N MET A 305 3.82 35.35 15.83
CA MET A 305 3.08 36.03 14.76
C MET A 305 3.82 37.25 14.18
N HIS A 306 5.02 37.59 14.67
CA HIS A 306 5.74 38.81 14.33
C HIS A 306 4.93 40.11 14.54
N LEU A 307 4.14 40.14 15.62
CA LEU A 307 3.31 41.28 16.03
C LEU A 307 3.81 41.90 17.34
N SER A 308 3.33 43.10 17.66
CA SER A 308 3.47 43.63 19.02
C SER A 308 2.46 42.97 19.98
N VAL A 309 2.79 42.86 21.26
CA VAL A 309 1.86 42.36 22.28
C VAL A 309 0.56 43.17 22.28
N ARG A 310 0.63 44.49 22.08
CA ARG A 310 -0.55 45.36 21.95
C ARG A 310 -1.44 44.99 20.77
N ALA A 311 -0.86 44.61 19.64
CA ALA A 311 -1.63 44.19 18.47
C ALA A 311 -2.35 42.85 18.73
N VAL A 312 -1.72 41.92 19.44
CA VAL A 312 -2.38 40.67 19.89
C VAL A 312 -3.53 41.00 20.84
N THR A 313 -3.29 41.79 21.88
CA THR A 313 -4.34 42.22 22.82
C THR A 313 -5.52 42.88 22.08
N TYR A 314 -5.24 43.81 21.16
CA TYR A 314 -6.28 44.45 20.35
C TYR A 314 -7.11 43.44 19.55
N ARG A 315 -6.47 42.43 18.95
CA ARG A 315 -7.20 41.37 18.22
C ARG A 315 -8.07 40.53 19.17
N LEU A 316 -7.59 40.22 20.36
CA LEU A 316 -8.35 39.46 21.37
C LEU A 316 -9.54 40.27 21.91
N ASP A 317 -9.35 41.56 22.19
CA ASP A 317 -10.43 42.48 22.57
C ASP A 317 -11.47 42.58 21.45
N ARG A 318 -11.01 42.62 20.19
CA ARG A 318 -11.91 42.63 19.03
C ARG A 318 -12.70 41.33 18.90
N ILE A 319 -12.06 40.18 19.07
CA ILE A 319 -12.74 38.87 19.12
C ILE A 319 -13.82 38.90 20.18
N HIS A 320 -13.49 39.30 21.41
CA HIS A 320 -14.46 39.39 22.50
C HIS A 320 -15.63 40.33 22.19
N SER A 321 -15.36 41.50 21.59
CA SER A 321 -16.42 42.44 21.22
C SER A 321 -17.39 41.90 20.17
N LEU A 322 -16.95 40.98 19.31
CA LEU A 322 -17.74 40.41 18.22
C LEU A 322 -18.46 39.13 18.63
N THR A 323 -17.79 38.26 19.40
CA THR A 323 -18.26 36.92 19.73
C THR A 323 -18.83 36.81 21.14
N GLY A 324 -18.47 37.73 22.03
CA GLY A 324 -18.74 37.62 23.48
C GLY A 324 -17.80 36.67 24.23
N TYR A 325 -16.89 35.97 23.55
CA TYR A 325 -15.95 35.01 24.16
C TYR A 325 -14.55 35.61 24.31
N HIS A 326 -13.93 35.41 25.47
CA HIS A 326 -12.56 35.83 25.75
C HIS A 326 -11.70 34.63 26.23
N PRO A 327 -10.49 34.42 25.69
CA PRO A 327 -9.66 33.24 25.99
C PRO A 327 -9.03 33.23 27.40
N ASN A 328 -9.11 34.34 28.14
CA ASN A 328 -8.68 34.40 29.55
C ASN A 328 -9.77 33.99 30.54
N GLU A 329 -11.03 33.89 30.11
CA GLU A 329 -12.12 33.38 30.94
C GLU A 329 -12.15 31.84 30.83
N PRO A 330 -11.90 31.06 31.89
CA PRO A 330 -11.71 29.61 31.79
C PRO A 330 -12.85 28.86 31.09
N THR A 331 -14.10 29.24 31.39
CA THR A 331 -15.30 28.61 30.82
C THR A 331 -15.49 28.94 29.34
N GLN A 332 -15.10 30.14 28.92
CA GLN A 332 -15.17 30.59 27.52
C GLN A 332 -13.98 30.08 26.71
N ARG A 333 -12.80 29.96 27.33
CA ARG A 333 -11.57 29.50 26.69
C ARG A 333 -11.74 28.12 26.08
N PHE A 334 -12.30 27.17 26.82
CA PHE A 334 -12.51 25.82 26.30
C PHE A 334 -13.45 25.84 25.09
N THR A 335 -14.58 26.54 25.20
CA THR A 335 -15.56 26.71 24.12
C THR A 335 -14.92 27.30 22.87
N LEU A 336 -14.14 28.37 23.02
CA LEU A 336 -13.44 29.04 21.93
C LEU A 336 -12.36 28.15 21.31
N HIS A 337 -11.62 27.40 22.12
CA HIS A 337 -10.60 26.47 21.63
C HIS A 337 -11.22 25.30 20.87
N ALA A 338 -12.29 24.70 21.40
CA ALA A 338 -13.04 23.64 20.72
C ALA A 338 -13.61 24.13 19.37
N ALA A 339 -14.15 25.35 19.32
CA ALA A 339 -14.62 25.95 18.08
C ALA A 339 -13.46 26.16 17.08
N VAL A 340 -12.29 26.63 17.50
CA VAL A 340 -11.13 26.80 16.60
C VAL A 340 -10.63 25.46 16.06
N LEU A 341 -10.56 24.42 16.90
CA LEU A 341 -10.22 23.06 16.47
C LEU A 341 -11.27 22.52 15.47
N GLY A 342 -12.55 22.68 15.78
CA GLY A 342 -13.66 22.33 14.90
C GLY A 342 -13.57 23.02 13.54
N ALA A 343 -13.34 24.33 13.53
CA ALA A 343 -13.19 25.11 12.31
C ALA A 343 -12.08 24.58 11.41
N ARG A 344 -10.89 24.30 11.97
CA ARG A 344 -9.76 23.71 11.23
C ARG A 344 -10.08 22.31 10.70
N LEU A 345 -10.71 21.46 11.51
CA LEU A 345 -11.08 20.10 11.11
C LEU A 345 -12.14 20.06 10.00
N LEU A 346 -13.08 21.01 10.03
CA LEU A 346 -14.14 21.18 9.03
C LEU A 346 -13.66 21.91 7.77
N GLY A 347 -12.56 22.65 7.84
CA GLY A 347 -12.08 23.53 6.76
C GLY A 347 -12.88 24.84 6.66
N TRP A 348 -13.50 25.28 7.75
CA TRP A 348 -14.22 26.55 7.83
C TRP A 348 -13.23 27.73 7.91
N PRO A 349 -13.49 28.88 7.25
CA PRO A 349 -14.71 29.25 6.51
C PRO A 349 -14.72 28.77 5.05
N HIS A 350 -13.61 28.27 4.52
CA HIS A 350 -13.42 28.02 3.08
C HIS A 350 -14.27 26.88 2.52
N ARG A 351 -14.78 25.99 3.38
CA ARG A 351 -15.60 24.84 3.01
C ARG A 351 -17.06 25.08 3.44
N GLN A 352 -17.73 26.05 2.83
CA GLN A 352 -19.20 26.11 2.81
C GLN A 352 -19.68 25.50 1.48
N GLU A 353 -20.50 24.45 1.58
CA GLU A 353 -21.20 23.71 0.51
C GLU A 353 -20.41 22.61 -0.24
N THR A 354 -20.77 21.36 0.05
CA THR A 354 -21.16 20.36 -0.97
C THR A 354 -22.30 19.53 -0.43
#